data_AF-A0A2P8NCC8-F1
#
_entry.id   AF-A0A2P8NCC8-F1
#
_cell.length_a   1.000
_cell.length_b   1.000
_cell.length_c   1.000
_cell.angle_alpha   90.00
_cell.angle_beta   90.00
_cell.angle_gamma   90.00
#
_symmetry.space_group_name_H-M   'P 1'
#
loop_
_entity.id
_entity.type
_entity.pdbx_description
1 polymer ?
#
loop_
_entity_poly.entity_id
_entity_poly.type
_entity_poly.pdbx_seq_one_letter_code
_entity_poly.pdbx_strand_id
1 'polypeptide(L)'
;MSFKLPVSALEKAIKHLCKYGDTDVFPHLPELAFFRDESAAIVTELKELDLDSYNPGGAFEALAPKSRFGFRITHQLSAVDTVLLLAAVIEIGSLIEARRPDPKGLEAFSYRFDSATEESLFLPNRTFKDWLHAQQNRIQGSLKIKQVVLTDISDFYARINFHRLENLLDEAAPANGAARYIKKVIKVIRAKQSFGLPVGGTAARLLAELALSDTDKALIDHGIIATRFVDDFRIFLNAGDNPYDVLSFLAQQLSINEGLSLNAAKTRVMSRTAYLETLKGLTSDISEEAEGEALETLTADIYFEESPDPEDVEALKTLNLLGFLQEEIGKEDYDVGRIKVIFRALKIAKPPDAIEYIISNFSELAVFAKEVSLLMQALEEEVPGCFNDLTESIISAVLEPPASSIQVMRTWLLELFVRGTVPITGIQFQKIENLSSLLDKRQLHIIRSRTNNKHFFRMNKAAAGQIPPFEQPAFISGAACLPKDEYENWLVTLKPIFSGPTCHLFLKWAKSNKDKLIVKLGVSVESHVE
;
A
#
# COMPACT_ATOMS: atom_id res chain seq x y z
N MET A 1 14.14 -27.66 16.17
CA MET A 1 15.10 -26.63 15.74
C MET A 1 14.36 -25.31 15.70
N SER A 2 14.95 -24.25 16.25
CA SER A 2 14.43 -22.89 16.12
C SER A 2 14.38 -22.49 14.65
N PHE A 3 13.30 -21.85 14.22
CA PHE A 3 13.18 -21.33 12.87
C PHE A 3 13.87 -19.98 12.72
N LYS A 4 14.71 -19.85 11.69
CA LYS A 4 15.40 -18.63 11.28
C LYS A 4 15.15 -18.41 9.79
N LEU A 5 14.99 -17.15 9.37
CA LEU A 5 14.79 -16.82 7.96
C LEU A 5 16.10 -16.95 7.17
N PRO A 6 16.04 -17.44 5.92
CA PRO A 6 17.21 -17.44 5.05
C PRO A 6 17.59 -16.03 4.62
N VAL A 7 18.88 -15.85 4.37
CA VAL A 7 19.49 -14.58 3.93
C VAL A 7 18.82 -14.04 2.67
N SER A 8 18.57 -14.90 1.68
CA SER A 8 17.94 -14.52 0.41
C SER A 8 16.54 -13.92 0.59
N ALA A 9 15.72 -14.48 1.49
CA ALA A 9 14.38 -13.98 1.76
C ALA A 9 14.42 -12.60 2.46
N LEU A 10 15.36 -12.41 3.40
CA LEU A 10 15.57 -11.13 4.09
C LEU A 10 16.06 -10.04 3.13
N GLU A 11 17.06 -10.35 2.30
CA GLU A 11 17.59 -9.44 1.29
C GLU A 11 16.50 -9.02 0.30
N LYS A 12 15.73 -10.00 -0.22
CA LYS A 12 14.64 -9.72 -1.17
C LYS A 12 13.54 -8.88 -0.52
N ALA A 13 13.17 -9.17 0.73
CA ALA A 13 12.18 -8.37 1.46
C ALA A 13 12.63 -6.92 1.65
N ILE A 14 13.88 -6.68 2.07
CA ILE A 14 14.41 -5.33 2.29
C ILE A 14 14.48 -4.57 0.97
N LYS A 15 15.01 -5.18 -0.10
CA LYS A 15 15.06 -4.56 -1.44
C LYS A 15 13.67 -4.17 -1.93
N HIS A 16 12.70 -5.09 -1.83
CA HIS A 16 11.32 -4.84 -2.21
C HIS A 16 10.72 -3.66 -1.43
N LEU A 17 10.79 -3.69 -0.10
CA LEU A 17 10.24 -2.62 0.74
C LEU A 17 10.92 -1.27 0.50
N CYS A 18 12.22 -1.25 0.25
CA CYS A 18 12.95 -0.01 -0.01
C CYS A 18 12.68 0.61 -1.39
N LYS A 19 12.10 -0.17 -2.32
CA LYS A 19 11.72 0.27 -3.68
C LYS A 19 10.22 0.56 -3.82
N TYR A 20 9.35 -0.23 -3.20
CA TYR A 20 7.89 -0.10 -3.36
C TYR A 20 7.16 0.37 -2.09
N GLY A 21 7.87 0.44 -0.97
CA GLY A 21 7.30 0.78 0.33
C GLY A 21 6.64 -0.40 1.06
N ASP A 22 6.20 -0.14 2.30
CA ASP A 22 5.56 -1.13 3.17
C ASP A 22 4.06 -1.30 2.93
N THR A 23 3.40 -0.27 2.40
CA THR A 23 1.95 -0.20 2.24
C THR A 23 1.56 0.82 1.18
N ASP A 24 0.44 0.58 0.52
CA ASP A 24 -0.21 1.55 -0.38
C ASP A 24 -1.19 2.50 0.35
N VAL A 25 -1.33 2.43 1.68
CA VAL A 25 -2.31 3.23 2.43
C VAL A 25 -1.67 4.43 3.16
N PHE A 26 -0.63 4.18 3.94
CA PHE A 26 0.02 5.17 4.80
C PHE A 26 1.21 5.82 4.09
N PRO A 27 1.70 6.99 4.56
CA PRO A 27 3.07 7.37 4.27
C PRO A 27 4.01 6.25 4.69
N HIS A 28 5.01 5.98 3.84
CA HIS A 28 5.95 4.90 4.07
C HIS A 28 6.68 5.06 5.40
N LEU A 29 7.06 3.93 5.99
CA LEU A 29 7.84 3.93 7.23
C LEU A 29 9.14 4.73 7.04
N PRO A 30 9.41 5.76 7.87
CA PRO A 30 10.67 6.51 7.80
C PRO A 30 11.90 5.59 7.90
N GLU A 31 11.80 4.51 8.67
CA GLU A 31 12.86 3.53 8.90
C GLU A 31 13.32 2.78 7.63
N LEU A 32 12.58 2.86 6.52
CA LEU A 32 13.04 2.31 5.25
C LEU A 32 14.36 2.94 4.77
N ALA A 33 14.63 4.20 5.11
CA ALA A 33 15.92 4.83 4.82
C ALA A 33 17.08 4.14 5.59
N PHE A 34 16.83 3.73 6.84
CA PHE A 34 17.78 2.96 7.63
C PHE A 34 18.01 1.57 7.02
N PHE A 35 16.93 0.90 6.60
CA PHE A 35 17.03 -0.42 5.96
C PHE A 35 17.79 -0.38 4.63
N ARG A 36 17.63 0.69 3.86
CA ARG A 36 18.39 0.91 2.63
C ARG A 36 19.89 1.08 2.91
N ASP A 37 20.23 1.95 3.85
CA ASP A 37 21.63 2.29 4.14
C ASP A 37 22.40 1.16 4.84
N GLU A 38 21.74 0.37 5.70
CA GLU A 38 22.37 -0.65 6.56
C GLU A 38 21.95 -2.10 6.21
N SER A 39 21.43 -2.30 5.00
CA SER A 39 20.83 -3.58 4.55
C SER A 39 21.67 -4.81 4.91
N ALA A 40 22.96 -4.82 4.54
CA ALA A 40 23.85 -5.97 4.80
C ALA A 40 24.05 -6.27 6.30
N ALA A 41 24.16 -5.24 7.14
CA ALA A 41 24.31 -5.40 8.58
C ALA A 41 23.01 -5.92 9.22
N ILE A 42 21.87 -5.39 8.78
CA ILE A 42 20.54 -5.83 9.23
C ILE A 42 20.30 -7.30 8.87
N VAL A 43 20.57 -7.70 7.62
CA VAL A 43 20.44 -9.10 7.19
C VAL A 43 21.33 -10.02 8.03
N THR A 44 22.57 -9.59 8.33
CA THR A 44 23.51 -10.35 9.15
C THR A 44 22.99 -10.58 10.58
N GLU A 45 22.26 -9.62 11.15
CA GLU A 45 21.63 -9.77 12.47
C GLU A 45 20.34 -10.58 12.40
N LEU A 46 19.44 -10.25 11.47
CA LEU A 46 18.12 -10.87 11.37
C LEU A 46 18.16 -12.35 10.97
N LYS A 47 19.18 -12.79 10.22
CA LYS A 47 19.34 -14.22 9.89
C LYS A 47 19.59 -15.10 11.12
N GLU A 48 20.06 -14.50 12.23
CA GLU A 48 20.30 -15.22 13.48
C GLU A 48 19.10 -15.18 14.44
N LEU A 49 18.07 -14.39 14.12
CA LEU A 49 16.88 -14.23 14.95
C LEU A 49 16.02 -15.49 14.92
N ASP A 50 15.80 -16.09 16.09
CA ASP A 50 14.88 -17.21 16.27
C ASP A 50 13.43 -16.72 16.29
N LEU A 51 12.67 -17.07 15.25
CA LEU A 51 11.29 -16.66 15.07
C LEU A 51 10.29 -17.51 15.86
N ASP A 52 10.68 -18.69 16.37
CA ASP A 52 9.80 -19.43 17.28
C ASP A 52 9.71 -18.71 18.64
N SER A 53 10.81 -18.10 19.11
CA SER A 53 10.86 -17.32 20.37
C SER A 53 10.59 -15.82 20.20
N TYR A 54 10.90 -15.22 19.04
CA TYR A 54 10.62 -13.80 18.78
C TYR A 54 9.11 -13.52 18.75
N ASN A 55 8.65 -12.56 19.53
CA ASN A 55 7.24 -12.14 19.54
C ASN A 55 7.08 -10.88 18.69
N PRO A 56 6.34 -10.94 17.57
CA PRO A 56 6.10 -9.77 16.76
C PRO A 56 5.31 -8.72 17.53
N GLY A 57 5.51 -7.46 17.16
CA GLY A 57 4.69 -6.35 17.65
C GLY A 57 3.26 -6.41 17.13
N GLY A 58 2.42 -5.52 17.67
CA GLY A 58 1.10 -5.24 17.09
C GLY A 58 1.20 -4.39 15.82
N ALA A 59 0.05 -4.15 15.19
CA ALA A 59 -0.09 -3.14 14.15
C ALA A 59 -0.78 -1.90 14.71
N PHE A 60 -0.47 -0.74 14.15
CA PHE A 60 -1.31 0.44 14.32
C PHE A 60 -2.58 0.29 13.48
N GLU A 61 -3.75 0.54 14.07
CA GLU A 61 -5.04 0.52 13.35
C GLU A 61 -5.52 1.95 13.04
N ALA A 62 -5.89 2.22 11.78
CA ALA A 62 -6.29 3.55 11.32
C ALA A 62 -7.52 3.49 10.42
N LEU A 63 -8.42 4.48 10.54
CA LEU A 63 -9.50 4.68 9.59
C LEU A 63 -8.95 5.32 8.30
N ALA A 64 -9.30 4.75 7.15
CA ALA A 64 -8.96 5.24 5.83
C ALA A 64 -10.21 5.36 4.94
N PRO A 65 -10.26 6.36 4.03
CA PRO A 65 -11.33 6.44 3.05
C PRO A 65 -11.20 5.32 2.00
N LYS A 66 -12.33 4.74 1.61
CA LYS A 66 -12.47 3.70 0.57
C LYS A 66 -13.23 4.22 -0.65
N SER A 67 -14.30 4.96 -0.44
CA SER A 67 -15.12 5.66 -1.42
C SER A 67 -15.65 6.96 -0.81
N ARG A 68 -16.45 7.76 -1.54
CA ARG A 68 -16.99 9.06 -1.06
C ARG A 68 -17.52 9.01 0.37
N PHE A 69 -18.30 7.99 0.71
CA PHE A 69 -18.84 7.76 2.05
C PHE A 69 -18.50 6.38 2.62
N GLY A 70 -17.54 5.68 2.02
CA GLY A 70 -17.08 4.37 2.46
C GLY A 70 -15.75 4.47 3.20
N PHE A 71 -15.61 3.73 4.29
CA PHE A 71 -14.40 3.72 5.11
C PHE A 71 -13.94 2.30 5.39
N ARG A 72 -12.66 2.14 5.71
CA ARG A 72 -12.08 0.85 6.12
C ARG A 72 -11.05 1.05 7.22
N ILE A 73 -10.90 0.04 8.08
CA ILE A 73 -9.77 -0.04 9.00
C ILE A 73 -8.57 -0.61 8.24
N THR A 74 -7.42 0.00 8.47
CA THR A 74 -6.14 -0.33 7.84
C THR A 74 -5.07 -0.46 8.90
N HIS A 75 -3.99 -1.17 8.58
CA HIS A 75 -2.98 -1.58 9.53
C HIS A 75 -1.58 -1.22 9.03
N GLN A 76 -0.75 -0.63 9.89
CA GLN A 76 0.69 -0.46 9.63
C GLN A 76 1.50 -1.19 10.70
N LEU A 77 2.39 -2.09 10.28
CA LEU A 77 3.26 -2.85 11.17
C LEU A 77 4.49 -2.03 11.54
N SER A 78 5.25 -2.48 12.55
CA SER A 78 6.59 -1.96 12.80
C SER A 78 7.52 -2.28 11.62
N ALA A 79 8.60 -1.52 11.45
CA ALA A 79 9.54 -1.72 10.36
C ALA A 79 10.15 -3.14 10.34
N VAL A 80 10.60 -3.64 11.49
CA VAL A 80 11.17 -4.99 11.62
C VAL A 80 10.12 -6.06 11.36
N ASP A 81 8.92 -5.94 11.94
CA ASP A 81 7.85 -6.92 11.72
C ASP A 81 7.40 -6.96 10.26
N THR A 82 7.42 -5.82 9.56
CA THR A 82 7.13 -5.73 8.12
C THR A 82 8.15 -6.53 7.30
N VAL A 83 9.44 -6.35 7.58
CA VAL A 83 10.53 -7.11 6.92
C VAL A 83 10.39 -8.60 7.19
N LEU A 84 10.21 -8.99 8.46
CA LEU A 84 10.13 -10.40 8.86
C LEU A 84 8.89 -11.09 8.29
N LEU A 85 7.73 -10.42 8.30
CA LEU A 85 6.51 -10.95 7.70
C LEU A 85 6.67 -11.14 6.19
N LEU A 86 7.20 -10.15 5.48
CA LEU A 86 7.39 -10.25 4.03
C LEU A 86 8.42 -11.35 3.70
N ALA A 87 9.54 -11.41 4.40
CA ALA A 87 10.56 -12.44 4.21
C ALA A 87 10.00 -13.85 4.48
N ALA A 88 9.16 -14.04 5.51
CA ALA A 88 8.51 -15.32 5.76
C ALA A 88 7.53 -15.71 4.64
N VAL A 89 6.80 -14.75 4.06
CA VAL A 89 5.92 -15.01 2.92
C VAL A 89 6.73 -15.33 1.66
N ILE A 90 7.85 -14.63 1.41
CA ILE A 90 8.77 -14.92 0.30
C ILE A 90 9.31 -16.35 0.40
N GLU A 91 9.70 -16.78 1.60
CA GLU A 91 10.25 -18.12 1.85
C GLU A 91 9.31 -19.25 1.41
N ILE A 92 8.00 -19.06 1.59
CA ILE A 92 6.99 -20.04 1.15
C ILE A 92 6.27 -19.62 -0.14
N GLY A 93 6.72 -18.57 -0.81
CA GLY A 93 6.02 -17.97 -1.94
C GLY A 93 5.80 -18.96 -3.09
N SER A 94 6.84 -19.73 -3.45
CA SER A 94 6.72 -20.76 -4.49
C SER A 94 5.78 -21.91 -4.09
N LEU A 95 5.64 -22.19 -2.78
CA LEU A 95 4.72 -23.21 -2.27
C LEU A 95 3.26 -22.71 -2.32
N ILE A 96 3.04 -21.42 -2.02
CA ILE A 96 1.75 -20.76 -2.21
C ILE A 96 1.37 -20.78 -3.69
N GLU A 97 2.30 -20.42 -4.58
CA GLU A 97 2.07 -20.37 -6.02
C GLU A 97 1.74 -21.76 -6.59
N ALA A 98 2.37 -22.83 -6.08
CA ALA A 98 2.09 -24.21 -6.49
C ALA A 98 0.66 -24.71 -6.14
N ARG A 99 -0.05 -24.03 -5.23
CA ARG A 99 -1.47 -24.33 -4.95
C ARG A 99 -2.43 -23.63 -5.89
N ARG A 100 -1.98 -22.60 -6.60
CA ARG A 100 -2.82 -21.82 -7.50
C ARG A 100 -2.94 -22.54 -8.85
N PRO A 101 -4.00 -22.26 -9.65
CA PRO A 101 -4.10 -22.74 -11.02
C PRO A 101 -2.86 -22.36 -11.86
N ASP A 102 -2.61 -23.04 -12.97
CA ASP A 102 -1.42 -22.87 -13.81
C ASP A 102 -1.07 -21.38 -14.05
N PRO A 103 0.20 -20.94 -13.84
CA PRO A 103 0.66 -19.57 -14.07
C PRO A 103 0.61 -19.09 -15.51
N LYS A 104 0.31 -19.95 -16.48
CA LYS A 104 0.01 -19.58 -17.86
C LYS A 104 -1.49 -19.39 -18.11
N GLY A 105 -2.33 -19.88 -17.22
CA GLY A 105 -3.78 -19.76 -17.26
C GLY A 105 -4.28 -18.34 -16.96
N LEU A 106 -5.61 -18.21 -16.89
CA LEU A 106 -6.29 -16.95 -16.55
C LEU A 106 -7.02 -17.01 -15.21
N GLU A 107 -7.18 -18.20 -14.63
CA GLU A 107 -8.11 -18.49 -13.55
C GLU A 107 -7.83 -17.60 -12.32
N ALA A 108 -6.59 -17.58 -11.85
CA ALA A 108 -6.10 -16.67 -10.80
C ALA A 108 -5.02 -15.76 -11.38
N PHE A 109 -5.38 -14.57 -11.85
CA PHE A 109 -4.50 -13.78 -12.72
C PHE A 109 -3.52 -12.88 -11.96
N SER A 110 -3.97 -12.23 -10.90
CA SER A 110 -3.25 -11.22 -10.11
C SER A 110 -2.03 -11.79 -9.38
N TYR A 111 -1.02 -10.94 -9.13
CA TYR A 111 0.04 -11.19 -8.15
C TYR A 111 0.67 -12.59 -8.22
N ARG A 112 0.97 -13.09 -9.43
CA ARG A 112 1.67 -14.38 -9.62
C ARG A 112 3.07 -14.28 -9.04
N PHE A 113 3.40 -15.09 -8.04
CA PHE A 113 4.69 -15.01 -7.37
C PHE A 113 5.82 -15.48 -8.30
N ASP A 114 6.92 -14.74 -8.33
CA ASP A 114 8.15 -15.18 -9.00
C ASP A 114 9.36 -14.99 -8.08
N SER A 115 10.11 -16.08 -7.88
CA SER A 115 11.33 -16.05 -7.10
C SER A 115 12.51 -15.49 -7.90
N ALA A 116 12.47 -15.51 -9.24
CA ALA A 116 13.57 -15.14 -10.13
C ALA A 116 13.75 -13.63 -10.30
N THR A 117 12.71 -12.83 -10.06
CA THR A 117 12.78 -11.37 -10.05
C THR A 117 13.73 -10.87 -8.95
N GLU A 118 14.50 -9.81 -9.20
CA GLU A 118 15.44 -9.28 -8.20
C GLU A 118 14.74 -8.49 -7.08
N GLU A 119 13.92 -7.50 -7.45
CA GLU A 119 13.29 -6.56 -6.50
C GLU A 119 11.76 -6.72 -6.44
N SER A 120 11.12 -6.89 -7.59
CA SER A 120 9.68 -7.19 -7.64
C SER A 120 9.41 -8.60 -7.11
N LEU A 121 8.19 -8.86 -6.64
CA LEU A 121 7.77 -10.19 -6.18
C LEU A 121 6.80 -10.87 -7.14
N PHE A 122 6.37 -10.17 -8.18
CA PHE A 122 5.31 -10.60 -9.06
C PHE A 122 5.75 -10.62 -10.52
N LEU A 123 5.14 -11.51 -11.31
CA LEU A 123 5.34 -11.52 -12.75
C LEU A 123 4.88 -10.18 -13.36
N PRO A 124 5.71 -9.54 -14.22
CA PRO A 124 5.40 -8.24 -14.79
C PRO A 124 4.22 -8.30 -15.79
N ASN A 125 4.05 -9.40 -16.51
CA ASN A 125 2.97 -9.60 -17.49
C ASN A 125 1.64 -10.07 -16.88
N ARG A 126 1.39 -9.68 -15.63
CA ARG A 126 0.21 -10.05 -14.84
C ARG A 126 -0.43 -8.83 -14.17
N THR A 127 -0.37 -7.68 -14.86
CA THR A 127 -1.03 -6.44 -14.44
C THR A 127 -2.55 -6.51 -14.61
N PHE A 128 -3.27 -5.51 -14.11
CA PHE A 128 -4.70 -5.40 -14.39
C PHE A 128 -5.00 -5.17 -15.87
N LYS A 129 -4.14 -4.43 -16.59
CA LYS A 129 -4.27 -4.25 -18.03
C LYS A 129 -4.09 -5.56 -18.80
N ASP A 130 -3.05 -6.33 -18.46
CA ASP A 130 -2.86 -7.67 -19.03
C ASP A 130 -4.09 -8.56 -18.79
N TRP A 131 -4.72 -8.43 -17.63
CA TRP A 131 -5.94 -9.14 -17.31
C TRP A 131 -7.11 -8.73 -18.20
N LEU A 132 -7.29 -7.43 -18.47
CA LEU A 132 -8.32 -6.92 -19.39
C LEU A 132 -8.10 -7.43 -20.81
N HIS A 133 -6.87 -7.35 -21.34
CA HIS A 133 -6.54 -7.89 -22.66
C HIS A 133 -6.73 -9.40 -22.73
N ALA A 134 -6.35 -10.14 -21.68
CA ALA A 134 -6.56 -11.58 -21.62
C ALA A 134 -8.04 -11.97 -21.66
N GLN A 135 -8.91 -11.20 -21.00
CA GLN A 135 -10.36 -11.38 -21.07
C GLN A 135 -10.91 -11.09 -22.48
N GLN A 136 -10.45 -9.99 -23.09
CA GLN A 136 -10.81 -9.63 -24.45
C GLN A 136 -10.46 -10.74 -25.44
N ASN A 137 -9.22 -11.23 -25.37
CA ASN A 137 -8.72 -12.35 -26.17
C ASN A 137 -9.55 -13.62 -25.95
N ARG A 138 -9.89 -13.95 -24.70
CA ARG A 138 -10.71 -15.14 -24.39
C ARG A 138 -12.10 -15.07 -25.01
N ILE A 139 -12.75 -13.91 -24.92
CA ILE A 139 -14.10 -13.75 -25.47
C ILE A 139 -14.04 -13.77 -27.00
N GLN A 140 -13.13 -13.01 -27.61
CA GLN A 140 -12.96 -12.98 -29.06
C GLN A 140 -12.62 -14.36 -29.63
N GLY A 141 -11.78 -15.13 -28.94
CA GLY A 141 -11.38 -16.48 -29.33
C GLY A 141 -12.46 -17.56 -29.21
N SER A 142 -13.61 -17.28 -28.57
CA SER A 142 -14.70 -18.25 -28.43
C SER A 142 -16.07 -17.64 -28.65
N LEU A 143 -16.68 -17.93 -29.80
CA LEU A 143 -18.08 -17.55 -30.11
C LEU A 143 -19.13 -18.26 -29.25
N LYS A 144 -18.72 -19.29 -28.49
CA LYS A 144 -19.60 -20.00 -27.55
C LYS A 144 -19.99 -19.11 -26.38
N ILE A 145 -19.09 -18.23 -25.95
CA ILE A 145 -19.34 -17.28 -24.85
C ILE A 145 -20.38 -16.25 -25.30
N LYS A 146 -21.54 -16.26 -24.63
CA LYS A 146 -22.69 -15.38 -24.92
C LYS A 146 -22.89 -14.30 -23.87
N GLN A 147 -22.52 -14.56 -22.62
CA GLN A 147 -22.66 -13.63 -21.51
C GLN A 147 -21.44 -13.69 -20.60
N VAL A 148 -21.24 -12.63 -19.81
CA VAL A 148 -20.20 -12.56 -18.79
C VAL A 148 -20.83 -12.08 -17.49
N VAL A 149 -20.58 -12.80 -16.42
CA VAL A 149 -20.91 -12.36 -15.05
C VAL A 149 -19.72 -11.60 -14.50
N LEU A 150 -19.97 -10.41 -13.99
CA LEU A 150 -19.01 -9.61 -13.23
C LEU A 150 -19.46 -9.66 -11.78
N THR A 151 -18.54 -9.95 -10.85
CA THR A 151 -18.83 -9.87 -9.42
C THR A 151 -17.55 -9.61 -8.64
N ASP A 152 -17.70 -9.16 -7.40
CA ASP A 152 -16.62 -8.83 -6.45
C ASP A 152 -16.94 -9.49 -5.09
N ILE A 153 -15.97 -9.54 -4.17
CA ILE A 153 -16.18 -9.99 -2.79
C ILE A 153 -16.32 -8.79 -1.86
N SER A 154 -17.33 -8.81 -1.00
CA SER A 154 -17.57 -7.74 -0.03
C SER A 154 -16.49 -7.72 1.06
N ASP A 155 -15.78 -6.60 1.17
CA ASP A 155 -14.75 -6.33 2.20
C ASP A 155 -13.71 -7.44 2.35
N PHE A 156 -13.28 -8.00 1.23
CA PHE A 156 -12.46 -9.21 1.13
C PHE A 156 -11.35 -9.30 2.19
N TYR A 157 -10.38 -8.37 2.15
CA TYR A 157 -9.26 -8.38 3.10
C TYR A 157 -9.69 -8.37 4.57
N ALA A 158 -10.76 -7.65 4.93
CA ALA A 158 -11.23 -7.59 6.32
C ALA A 158 -11.96 -8.86 6.77
N ARG A 159 -12.43 -9.68 5.82
CA ARG A 159 -13.27 -10.87 6.05
C ARG A 159 -12.53 -12.20 5.89
N ILE A 160 -11.30 -12.22 5.37
CA ILE A 160 -10.49 -13.46 5.26
C ILE A 160 -10.43 -14.19 6.62
N ASN A 161 -10.96 -15.41 6.67
CA ASN A 161 -11.01 -16.22 7.88
C ASN A 161 -9.62 -16.76 8.25
N PHE A 162 -9.18 -16.51 9.48
CA PHE A 162 -7.85 -16.94 9.91
C PHE A 162 -7.70 -18.43 10.05
N HIS A 163 -8.65 -19.12 10.69
CA HIS A 163 -8.55 -20.57 10.83
C HIS A 163 -8.46 -21.27 9.48
N ARG A 164 -9.18 -20.75 8.49
CA ARG A 164 -9.10 -21.25 7.13
C ARG A 164 -7.74 -20.99 6.49
N LEU A 165 -7.23 -19.76 6.59
CA LEU A 165 -5.88 -19.42 6.12
C LEU A 165 -4.78 -20.22 6.84
N GLU A 166 -4.92 -20.51 8.13
CA GLU A 166 -3.99 -21.35 8.89
C GLU A 166 -3.92 -22.77 8.31
N ASN A 167 -5.07 -23.37 8.01
CA ASN A 167 -5.14 -24.69 7.39
C ASN A 167 -4.48 -24.67 6.00
N LEU A 168 -4.78 -23.65 5.18
CA LEU A 168 -4.17 -23.49 3.86
C LEU A 168 -2.64 -23.33 3.93
N LEU A 169 -2.13 -22.61 4.93
CA LEU A 169 -0.69 -22.49 5.18
C LEU A 169 -0.07 -23.82 5.61
N ASP A 170 -0.76 -24.60 6.46
CA ASP A 170 -0.30 -25.92 6.90
C ASP A 170 -0.32 -26.95 5.77
N GLU A 171 -1.24 -26.83 4.81
CA GLU A 171 -1.26 -27.67 3.62
C GLU A 171 -0.24 -27.23 2.56
N ALA A 172 -0.06 -25.92 2.35
CA ALA A 172 0.89 -25.38 1.37
C ALA A 172 2.35 -25.62 1.80
N ALA A 173 2.65 -25.40 3.08
CA ALA A 173 3.99 -25.49 3.62
C ALA A 173 4.00 -26.30 4.94
N PRO A 174 3.75 -27.63 4.87
CA PRO A 174 3.64 -28.48 6.05
C PRO A 174 4.88 -28.42 6.94
N ALA A 175 4.66 -28.17 8.24
CA ALA A 175 5.70 -28.05 9.27
C ALA A 175 6.79 -26.97 8.99
N ASN A 176 6.59 -26.09 8.01
CA ASN A 176 7.53 -25.02 7.70
C ASN A 176 7.48 -23.92 8.77
N GLY A 177 8.65 -23.47 9.23
CA GLY A 177 8.73 -22.43 10.27
C GLY A 177 8.24 -21.06 9.82
N ALA A 178 8.35 -20.73 8.53
CA ALA A 178 7.81 -19.49 7.97
C ALA A 178 6.28 -19.47 8.07
N ALA A 179 5.62 -20.57 7.70
CA ALA A 179 4.17 -20.72 7.87
C ALA A 179 3.76 -20.58 9.34
N ARG A 180 4.49 -21.19 10.29
CA ARG A 180 4.25 -21.00 11.72
C ARG A 180 4.38 -19.53 12.16
N TYR A 181 5.42 -18.84 11.69
CA TYR A 181 5.65 -17.44 12.02
C TYR A 181 4.57 -16.52 11.43
N ILE A 182 4.15 -16.73 10.18
CA ILE A 182 3.05 -15.99 9.54
C ILE A 182 1.78 -16.10 10.38
N LYS A 183 1.41 -17.32 10.81
CA LYS A 183 0.26 -17.54 11.71
C LYS A 183 0.39 -16.80 13.03
N LYS A 184 1.60 -16.77 13.61
CA LYS A 184 1.92 -16.03 14.84
C LYS A 184 1.71 -14.52 14.64
N VAL A 185 2.25 -13.94 13.55
CA VAL A 185 2.12 -12.52 13.23
C VAL A 185 0.66 -12.15 13.06
N ILE A 186 -0.08 -12.81 12.17
CA ILE A 186 -1.49 -12.50 11.85
C ILE A 186 -2.37 -12.45 13.11
N LYS A 187 -2.18 -13.39 14.05
CA LYS A 187 -2.89 -13.40 15.33
C LYS A 187 -2.59 -12.17 16.19
N VAL A 188 -1.36 -11.67 16.17
CA VAL A 188 -0.93 -10.50 16.96
C VAL A 188 -1.45 -9.19 16.35
N ILE A 189 -1.25 -8.97 15.04
CA ILE A 189 -1.65 -7.71 14.39
C ILE A 189 -3.16 -7.45 14.43
N ARG A 190 -3.97 -8.48 14.64
CA ARG A 190 -5.43 -8.37 14.75
C ARG A 190 -5.96 -8.65 16.15
N ALA A 191 -5.10 -8.56 17.16
CA ALA A 191 -5.48 -8.73 18.57
C ALA A 191 -6.34 -9.99 18.82
N LYS A 192 -6.01 -11.10 18.15
CA LYS A 192 -6.73 -12.40 18.18
C LYS A 192 -8.18 -12.36 17.68
N GLN A 193 -8.57 -11.37 16.88
CA GLN A 193 -9.79 -11.46 16.07
C GLN A 193 -9.70 -12.67 15.13
N SER A 194 -10.84 -13.18 14.66
CA SER A 194 -10.88 -14.38 13.81
C SER A 194 -10.77 -14.10 12.31
N PHE A 195 -10.73 -12.84 11.90
CA PHE A 195 -10.80 -12.45 10.48
C PHE A 195 -9.91 -11.25 10.15
N GLY A 196 -9.37 -11.27 8.94
CA GLY A 196 -8.88 -10.16 8.13
C GLY A 196 -7.37 -9.87 8.09
N LEU A 197 -6.82 -9.63 6.91
CA LEU A 197 -5.41 -9.32 6.71
C LEU A 197 -5.14 -7.80 6.73
N PRO A 198 -3.91 -7.36 7.05
CA PRO A 198 -3.54 -5.96 6.95
C PRO A 198 -3.65 -5.49 5.50
N VAL A 199 -4.33 -4.37 5.28
CA VAL A 199 -4.59 -3.85 3.94
C VAL A 199 -3.39 -3.06 3.42
N GLY A 200 -3.00 -3.34 2.16
CA GLY A 200 -2.05 -2.52 1.38
C GLY A 200 -0.62 -3.06 1.30
N GLY A 201 -0.24 -4.03 2.13
CA GLY A 201 1.10 -4.62 2.13
C GLY A 201 1.25 -5.83 1.19
N THR A 202 2.44 -6.00 0.59
CA THR A 202 2.73 -7.08 -0.37
C THR A 202 2.55 -8.49 0.21
N ALA A 203 2.92 -8.70 1.47
CA ALA A 203 2.73 -9.98 2.15
C ALA A 203 1.24 -10.38 2.21
N ALA A 204 0.35 -9.43 2.50
CA ALA A 204 -1.08 -9.68 2.54
C ALA A 204 -1.68 -10.00 1.17
N ARG A 205 -1.12 -9.47 0.07
CA ARG A 205 -1.55 -9.79 -1.29
C ARG A 205 -1.34 -11.28 -1.60
N LEU A 206 -0.17 -11.83 -1.30
CA LEU A 206 0.10 -13.26 -1.50
C LEU A 206 -0.76 -14.17 -0.61
N LEU A 207 -0.97 -13.77 0.64
CA LEU A 207 -1.84 -14.52 1.57
C LEU A 207 -3.32 -14.47 1.16
N ALA A 208 -3.77 -13.36 0.56
CA ALA A 208 -5.11 -13.24 0.01
C ALA A 208 -5.31 -14.13 -1.23
N GLU A 209 -4.28 -14.26 -2.09
CA GLU A 209 -4.29 -15.21 -3.20
C GLU A 209 -4.35 -16.66 -2.71
N LEU A 210 -3.62 -17.01 -1.64
CA LEU A 210 -3.72 -18.32 -1.00
C LEU A 210 -5.14 -18.58 -0.49
N ALA A 211 -5.78 -17.59 0.14
CA ALA A 211 -7.12 -17.71 0.70
C ALA A 211 -8.20 -18.05 -0.35
N LEU A 212 -8.00 -17.69 -1.62
CA LEU A 212 -8.93 -18.01 -2.71
C LEU A 212 -8.54 -19.24 -3.54
N SER A 213 -7.38 -19.86 -3.28
CA SER A 213 -6.87 -20.99 -4.08
C SER A 213 -7.84 -22.17 -4.15
N ASP A 214 -8.52 -22.51 -3.06
CA ASP A 214 -9.52 -23.58 -3.06
C ASP A 214 -10.82 -23.18 -3.80
N THR A 215 -11.16 -21.89 -3.83
CA THR A 215 -12.27 -21.37 -4.65
C THR A 215 -11.95 -21.47 -6.14
N ASP A 216 -10.72 -21.12 -6.52
CA ASP A 216 -10.24 -21.25 -7.90
C ASP A 216 -10.33 -22.71 -8.37
N LYS A 217 -9.85 -23.64 -7.54
CA LYS A 217 -9.93 -25.08 -7.81
C LYS A 217 -11.37 -25.56 -7.91
N ALA A 218 -12.26 -25.14 -7.01
CA ALA A 218 -13.66 -25.52 -7.03
C ALA A 218 -14.36 -25.07 -8.31
N LEU A 219 -14.08 -23.86 -8.81
CA LEU A 219 -14.61 -23.38 -10.09
C LEU A 219 -14.13 -24.24 -11.26
N ILE A 220 -12.84 -24.59 -11.30
CA ILE A 220 -12.26 -25.47 -12.33
C ILE A 220 -12.90 -26.87 -12.28
N ASP A 221 -13.00 -27.47 -11.10
CA ASP A 221 -13.55 -28.82 -10.91
C ASP A 221 -15.03 -28.90 -11.32
N HIS A 222 -15.78 -27.80 -11.20
CA HIS A 222 -17.17 -27.68 -11.66
C HIS A 222 -17.30 -27.27 -13.14
N GLY A 223 -16.19 -27.14 -13.86
CA GLY A 223 -16.18 -26.74 -15.27
C GLY A 223 -16.61 -25.30 -15.51
N ILE A 224 -16.60 -24.45 -14.47
CA ILE A 224 -16.97 -23.04 -14.57
C ILE A 224 -15.79 -22.26 -15.13
N ILE A 225 -16.02 -21.61 -16.27
CA ILE A 225 -14.98 -20.82 -16.94
C ILE A 225 -14.91 -19.46 -16.26
N ALA A 226 -13.96 -19.27 -15.35
CA ALA A 226 -13.78 -18.02 -14.62
C ALA A 226 -12.33 -17.51 -14.67
N THR A 227 -12.18 -16.22 -14.42
CA THR A 227 -10.90 -15.54 -14.17
C THR A 227 -11.11 -14.52 -13.07
N ARG A 228 -10.08 -14.26 -12.25
CA ARG A 228 -10.13 -13.20 -11.25
C ARG A 228 -8.85 -12.37 -11.17
N PHE A 229 -9.02 -11.11 -10.79
CA PHE A 229 -7.95 -10.24 -10.32
C PHE A 229 -8.24 -9.91 -8.85
N VAL A 230 -7.54 -10.58 -7.93
CA VAL A 230 -7.79 -10.55 -6.49
C VAL A 230 -9.22 -11.05 -6.19
N ASP A 231 -10.11 -10.19 -5.73
CA ASP A 231 -11.52 -10.42 -5.40
C ASP A 231 -12.48 -10.14 -6.58
N ASP A 232 -12.01 -9.51 -7.65
CA ASP A 232 -12.82 -9.24 -8.84
C ASP A 232 -12.89 -10.47 -9.76
N PHE A 233 -14.06 -11.10 -9.83
CA PHE A 233 -14.33 -12.27 -10.69
C PHE A 233 -14.99 -11.89 -12.01
N ARG A 234 -14.67 -12.66 -13.05
CA ARG A 234 -15.32 -12.67 -14.37
C ARG A 234 -15.61 -14.11 -14.75
N ILE A 235 -16.88 -14.44 -14.93
CA ILE A 235 -17.34 -15.79 -15.29
C ILE A 235 -17.93 -15.76 -16.69
N PHE A 236 -17.38 -16.55 -17.60
CA PHE A 236 -17.77 -16.58 -19.01
C PHE A 236 -18.79 -17.69 -19.24
N LEU A 237 -19.97 -17.31 -19.74
CA LEU A 237 -21.10 -18.21 -19.92
C LEU A 237 -21.29 -18.55 -21.39
N ASN A 238 -21.34 -19.85 -21.68
CA ASN A 238 -21.69 -20.37 -22.99
C ASN A 238 -23.21 -20.35 -23.22
N ALA A 239 -23.62 -20.63 -24.46
CA ALA A 239 -25.02 -20.86 -24.76
C ALA A 239 -25.58 -22.05 -23.96
N GLY A 240 -26.57 -21.79 -23.10
CA GLY A 240 -27.20 -22.78 -22.22
C GLY A 240 -26.77 -22.68 -20.75
N ASP A 241 -25.67 -21.98 -20.46
CA ASP A 241 -25.26 -21.71 -19.07
C ASP A 241 -26.18 -20.66 -18.44
N ASN A 242 -26.58 -20.89 -17.20
CA ASN A 242 -27.45 -19.98 -16.45
C ASN A 242 -26.61 -19.14 -15.48
N PRO A 243 -26.65 -17.79 -15.57
CA PRO A 243 -25.92 -16.92 -14.65
C PRO A 243 -26.30 -17.13 -13.18
N TYR A 244 -27.57 -17.45 -12.90
CA TYR A 244 -28.02 -17.70 -11.54
C TYR A 244 -27.33 -18.92 -10.93
N ASP A 245 -27.20 -19.99 -11.71
CA ASP A 245 -26.63 -21.26 -11.22
C ASP A 245 -25.13 -21.08 -10.91
N VAL A 246 -24.36 -20.42 -11.78
CA VAL A 246 -22.92 -20.16 -11.50
C VAL A 246 -22.70 -19.20 -10.34
N LEU A 247 -23.56 -18.17 -10.19
CA LEU A 247 -23.48 -17.23 -9.08
C LEU A 247 -23.85 -17.93 -7.77
N SER A 248 -24.86 -18.80 -7.79
CA SER A 248 -25.28 -19.58 -6.62
C SER A 248 -24.17 -20.52 -6.16
N PHE A 249 -23.47 -21.17 -7.10
CA PHE A 249 -22.30 -22.00 -6.81
C PHE A 249 -21.17 -21.18 -6.17
N LEU A 250 -20.76 -20.07 -6.80
CA LEU A 250 -19.68 -19.24 -6.27
C LEU A 250 -20.04 -18.65 -4.89
N ALA A 251 -21.28 -18.19 -4.71
CA ALA A 251 -21.77 -17.68 -3.44
C ALA A 251 -21.76 -18.77 -2.35
N GLN A 252 -22.16 -20.00 -2.69
CA GLN A 252 -22.11 -21.14 -1.77
C GLN A 252 -20.68 -21.49 -1.38
N GLN A 253 -19.76 -21.57 -2.36
CA GLN A 253 -18.34 -21.84 -2.13
C GLN A 253 -17.72 -20.81 -1.18
N LEU A 254 -17.91 -19.51 -1.46
CA LEU A 254 -17.38 -18.43 -0.65
C LEU A 254 -18.00 -18.40 0.75
N SER A 255 -19.33 -18.57 0.86
CA SER A 255 -20.03 -18.44 2.14
C SER A 255 -19.77 -19.61 3.08
N ILE A 256 -19.76 -20.84 2.58
CA ILE A 256 -19.64 -22.04 3.43
C ILE A 256 -18.18 -22.29 3.80
N ASN A 257 -17.26 -22.19 2.83
CA ASN A 257 -15.88 -22.63 3.03
C ASN A 257 -14.96 -21.50 3.49
N GLU A 258 -15.21 -20.26 3.02
CA GLU A 258 -14.30 -19.14 3.24
C GLU A 258 -14.87 -18.07 4.19
N GLY A 259 -16.18 -18.11 4.48
CA GLY A 259 -16.87 -17.09 5.28
C GLY A 259 -16.97 -15.74 4.58
N LEU A 260 -16.92 -15.74 3.24
CA LEU A 260 -16.94 -14.57 2.37
C LEU A 260 -18.30 -14.43 1.67
N SER A 261 -18.63 -13.24 1.18
CA SER A 261 -19.87 -12.97 0.45
C SER A 261 -19.64 -12.14 -0.80
N LEU A 262 -20.46 -12.37 -1.82
CA LEU A 262 -20.44 -11.56 -3.03
C LEU A 262 -20.95 -10.14 -2.76
N ASN A 263 -20.42 -9.17 -3.50
CA ASN A 263 -20.85 -7.79 -3.46
C ASN A 263 -22.01 -7.57 -4.44
N ALA A 264 -23.24 -7.66 -3.94
CA ALA A 264 -24.45 -7.55 -4.76
C ALA A 264 -24.53 -6.25 -5.58
N ALA A 265 -23.99 -5.13 -5.08
CA ALA A 265 -23.99 -3.85 -5.79
C ALA A 265 -23.05 -3.84 -7.00
N LYS A 266 -22.02 -4.70 -7.00
CA LYS A 266 -21.08 -4.86 -8.13
C LYS A 266 -21.38 -6.10 -8.98
N THR A 267 -22.30 -6.96 -8.55
CA THR A 267 -22.68 -8.16 -9.30
C THR A 267 -23.60 -7.80 -10.46
N ARG A 268 -23.20 -8.09 -11.70
CA ARG A 268 -24.03 -7.89 -12.89
C ARG A 268 -23.73 -8.89 -14.00
N VAL A 269 -24.71 -9.10 -14.88
CA VAL A 269 -24.58 -9.96 -16.06
C VAL A 269 -24.62 -9.10 -17.30
N MET A 270 -23.61 -9.23 -18.17
CA MET A 270 -23.50 -8.49 -19.41
C MET A 270 -23.58 -9.43 -20.61
N SER A 271 -24.17 -8.97 -21.71
CA SER A 271 -24.10 -9.68 -22.98
C SER A 271 -22.67 -9.65 -23.51
N ARG A 272 -22.32 -10.60 -24.38
CA ARG A 272 -21.04 -10.60 -25.09
C ARG A 272 -20.74 -9.26 -25.75
N THR A 273 -21.72 -8.66 -26.43
CA THR A 273 -21.53 -7.40 -27.17
C THR A 273 -21.24 -6.25 -26.21
N ALA A 274 -22.09 -6.06 -25.19
CA ALA A 274 -21.91 -5.01 -24.21
C ALA A 274 -20.58 -5.15 -23.45
N TYR A 275 -20.19 -6.38 -23.11
CA TYR A 275 -18.93 -6.62 -22.41
C TYR A 275 -17.70 -6.39 -23.31
N LEU A 276 -17.77 -6.73 -24.60
CA LEU A 276 -16.71 -6.40 -25.55
C LEU A 276 -16.59 -4.90 -25.77
N GLU A 277 -17.70 -4.16 -25.79
CA GLU A 277 -17.68 -2.69 -25.82
C GLU A 277 -17.04 -2.11 -24.56
N THR A 278 -17.40 -2.62 -23.37
CA THR A 278 -16.74 -2.23 -22.11
C THR A 278 -15.26 -2.53 -22.13
N LEU A 279 -14.84 -3.71 -22.57
CA LEU A 279 -13.42 -4.05 -22.66
C LEU A 279 -12.70 -3.18 -23.68
N LYS A 280 -13.31 -2.90 -24.85
CA LYS A 280 -12.72 -2.00 -25.84
C LYS A 280 -12.48 -0.61 -25.28
N GLY A 281 -13.45 -0.02 -24.57
CA GLY A 281 -13.25 1.28 -23.93
C GLY A 281 -12.18 1.26 -22.83
N LEU A 282 -11.84 0.09 -22.29
CA LEU A 282 -10.75 -0.08 -21.32
C LEU A 282 -9.40 -0.47 -21.97
N THR A 283 -9.38 -0.94 -23.22
CA THR A 283 -8.19 -1.52 -23.88
C THR A 283 -7.79 -0.91 -25.22
N SER A 284 -8.55 0.01 -25.80
CA SER A 284 -8.21 0.62 -27.09
C SER A 284 -7.08 1.64 -26.97
N ASP A 285 -6.04 1.46 -27.78
CA ASP A 285 -5.04 2.49 -28.04
C ASP A 285 -5.71 3.71 -28.68
N ILE A 286 -5.42 4.86 -28.08
CA ILE A 286 -5.71 6.24 -28.45
C ILE A 286 -6.48 6.39 -29.79
N SER A 287 -7.77 6.71 -29.70
CA SER A 287 -8.51 7.35 -30.80
C SER A 287 -9.10 8.67 -30.32
N GLU A 288 -9.14 9.66 -31.22
CA GLU A 288 -9.39 11.10 -30.98
C GLU A 288 -10.78 11.46 -30.43
N GLU A 289 -11.60 10.48 -29.99
CA GLU A 289 -12.97 10.72 -29.51
C GLU A 289 -13.23 10.28 -28.05
N ALA A 290 -12.23 9.79 -27.30
CA ALA A 290 -12.44 9.36 -25.91
C ALA A 290 -11.24 9.64 -24.98
N GLU A 291 -10.98 10.92 -24.68
CA GLU A 291 -9.89 11.32 -23.77
C GLU A 291 -10.01 10.70 -22.34
N GLY A 292 -11.24 10.40 -21.89
CA GLY A 292 -11.49 9.73 -20.62
C GLY A 292 -11.18 8.23 -20.60
N GLU A 293 -11.18 7.57 -21.77
CA GLU A 293 -10.78 6.16 -21.95
C GLU A 293 -9.25 6.06 -22.05
N ALA A 294 -8.61 6.99 -22.79
CA ALA A 294 -7.16 7.11 -22.87
C ALA A 294 -6.51 7.25 -21.49
N LEU A 295 -7.13 8.01 -20.59
CA LEU A 295 -6.66 8.17 -19.21
C LEU A 295 -6.68 6.87 -18.42
N GLU A 296 -7.74 6.06 -18.52
CA GLU A 296 -7.85 4.79 -17.78
C GLU A 296 -6.88 3.74 -18.32
N THR A 297 -6.62 3.73 -19.63
CA THR A 297 -5.59 2.86 -20.24
C THR A 297 -4.18 3.27 -19.79
N LEU A 298 -3.79 4.53 -19.98
CA LEU A 298 -2.46 5.04 -19.63
C LEU A 298 -2.18 4.89 -18.13
N THR A 299 -3.19 5.06 -17.28
CA THR A 299 -3.00 4.90 -15.83
C THR A 299 -3.10 3.46 -15.36
N ALA A 300 -3.71 2.54 -16.11
CA ALA A 300 -3.64 1.11 -15.81
C ALA A 300 -2.23 0.57 -16.01
N ASP A 301 -1.50 1.08 -17.01
CA ASP A 301 -0.05 0.87 -17.17
C ASP A 301 0.69 1.36 -15.91
N ILE A 302 0.42 2.59 -15.49
CA ILE A 302 1.06 3.21 -14.31
C ILE A 302 0.65 2.58 -12.96
N TYR A 303 -0.56 2.02 -12.84
CA TYR A 303 -1.08 1.48 -11.56
C TYR A 303 -0.26 0.26 -11.13
N PHE A 304 0.32 -0.47 -12.08
CA PHE A 304 1.05 -1.71 -11.86
C PHE A 304 2.48 -1.73 -12.41
N GLU A 305 2.84 -0.84 -13.33
CA GLU A 305 4.21 -0.70 -13.83
C GLU A 305 5.03 0.27 -12.98
N GLU A 306 6.22 -0.19 -12.66
CA GLU A 306 7.15 0.43 -11.71
C GLU A 306 7.94 1.60 -12.33
N SER A 307 7.75 1.85 -13.63
CA SER A 307 8.32 2.96 -14.40
C SER A 307 7.50 3.16 -15.70
N PRO A 308 6.82 4.30 -15.91
CA PRO A 308 6.00 4.52 -17.11
C PRO A 308 6.86 4.63 -18.38
N ASP A 309 6.34 4.13 -19.51
CA ASP A 309 6.97 4.30 -20.83
C ASP A 309 7.04 5.81 -21.19
N PRO A 310 8.19 6.32 -21.66
CA PRO A 310 8.29 7.68 -22.20
C PRO A 310 7.19 8.08 -23.19
N GLU A 311 6.70 7.14 -24.01
CA GLU A 311 5.59 7.41 -24.95
C GLU A 311 4.27 7.67 -24.21
N ASP A 312 3.96 6.88 -23.18
CA ASP A 312 2.77 7.07 -22.33
C ASP A 312 2.84 8.40 -21.56
N VAL A 313 4.03 8.77 -21.07
CA VAL A 313 4.26 10.05 -20.39
C VAL A 313 3.94 11.22 -21.32
N GLU A 314 4.38 11.16 -22.57
CA GLU A 314 4.13 12.24 -23.52
C GLU A 314 2.65 12.30 -23.93
N ALA A 315 2.00 11.14 -24.11
CA ALA A 315 0.57 11.08 -24.34
C ALA A 315 -0.22 11.74 -23.20
N LEU A 316 0.13 11.45 -21.93
CA LEU A 316 -0.51 12.04 -20.77
C LEU A 316 -0.40 13.57 -20.70
N LYS A 317 0.71 14.15 -21.15
CA LYS A 317 0.90 15.62 -21.16
C LYS A 317 -0.04 16.34 -22.13
N THR A 318 -0.50 15.65 -23.17
CA THR A 318 -1.45 16.22 -24.14
C THR A 318 -2.90 16.22 -23.64
N LEU A 319 -3.21 15.41 -22.62
CA LEU A 319 -4.55 15.29 -22.07
C LEU A 319 -4.92 16.46 -21.14
N ASN A 320 -6.18 16.86 -21.15
CA ASN A 320 -6.74 17.82 -20.20
C ASN A 320 -7.05 17.16 -18.83
N LEU A 321 -6.00 16.69 -18.16
CA LEU A 321 -6.10 15.95 -16.89
C LEU A 321 -6.79 16.74 -15.78
N LEU A 322 -6.54 18.05 -15.70
CA LEU A 322 -7.20 18.93 -14.72
C LEU A 322 -8.68 19.09 -15.01
N GLY A 323 -9.06 19.21 -16.29
CA GLY A 323 -10.46 19.20 -16.71
C GLY A 323 -11.17 17.92 -16.28
N PHE A 324 -10.57 16.74 -16.48
CA PHE A 324 -11.14 15.48 -16.01
C PHE A 324 -11.26 15.42 -14.49
N LEU A 325 -10.27 15.94 -13.76
CA LEU A 325 -10.32 15.98 -12.31
C LEU A 325 -11.49 16.84 -11.82
N GLN A 326 -11.65 18.03 -12.40
CA GLN A 326 -12.74 18.96 -12.07
C GLN A 326 -14.11 18.36 -12.39
N GLU A 327 -14.25 17.77 -13.58
CA GLU A 327 -15.49 17.14 -14.00
C GLU A 327 -15.86 15.98 -13.06
N GLU A 328 -14.90 15.10 -12.73
CA GLU A 328 -15.17 13.94 -11.88
C GLU A 328 -15.52 14.36 -10.45
N ILE A 329 -14.77 15.29 -9.85
CA ILE A 329 -15.05 15.81 -8.49
C ILE A 329 -16.42 16.52 -8.44
N GLY A 330 -16.83 17.18 -9.52
CA GLY A 330 -18.12 17.87 -9.62
C GLY A 330 -19.34 16.94 -9.62
N LYS A 331 -19.17 15.62 -9.76
CA LYS A 331 -20.27 14.64 -9.78
C LYS A 331 -20.84 14.41 -8.39
N GLU A 332 -22.15 14.19 -8.31
CA GLU A 332 -22.83 13.81 -7.06
C GLU A 332 -22.36 12.43 -6.54
N ASP A 333 -21.96 11.53 -7.43
CA ASP A 333 -21.41 10.21 -7.10
C ASP A 333 -20.06 10.01 -7.78
N TYR A 334 -19.08 10.87 -7.46
CA TYR A 334 -17.75 10.77 -8.04
C TYR A 334 -17.07 9.42 -7.76
N ASP A 335 -16.31 8.93 -8.74
CA ASP A 335 -15.54 7.71 -8.64
C ASP A 335 -14.15 7.98 -8.06
N VAL A 336 -13.93 7.54 -6.81
CA VAL A 336 -12.63 7.66 -6.12
C VAL A 336 -11.51 6.91 -6.86
N GLY A 337 -11.82 5.78 -7.51
CA GLY A 337 -10.87 5.03 -8.32
C GLY A 337 -10.39 5.85 -9.51
N ARG A 338 -11.33 6.46 -10.24
CA ARG A 338 -11.02 7.36 -11.37
C ARG A 338 -10.24 8.60 -10.92
N ILE A 339 -10.61 9.22 -9.81
CA ILE A 339 -9.86 10.35 -9.25
C ILE A 339 -8.42 9.97 -8.92
N LYS A 340 -8.20 8.81 -8.28
CA LYS A 340 -6.84 8.30 -7.99
C LYS A 340 -6.02 8.08 -9.25
N VAL A 341 -6.66 7.59 -10.30
CA VAL A 341 -6.09 7.43 -11.64
C VAL A 341 -5.65 8.79 -12.20
N ILE A 342 -6.53 9.81 -12.17
CA ILE A 342 -6.22 11.16 -12.64
C ILE A 342 -5.05 11.78 -11.86
N PHE A 343 -5.02 11.65 -10.53
CA PHE A 343 -3.91 12.16 -9.73
C PHE A 343 -2.57 11.50 -10.05
N ARG A 344 -2.55 10.19 -10.35
CA ARG A 344 -1.33 9.51 -10.80
C ARG A 344 -0.85 10.04 -12.14
N ALA A 345 -1.77 10.24 -13.10
CA ALA A 345 -1.46 10.86 -14.37
C ALA A 345 -0.90 12.28 -14.18
N LEU A 346 -1.52 13.10 -13.33
CA LEU A 346 -1.04 14.44 -13.00
C LEU A 346 0.37 14.43 -12.37
N LYS A 347 0.68 13.44 -11.53
CA LYS A 347 2.00 13.30 -10.90
C LYS A 347 3.10 13.02 -11.93
N ILE A 348 2.75 12.38 -13.04
CA ILE A 348 3.67 12.02 -14.12
C ILE A 348 3.78 13.14 -15.14
N ALA A 349 2.64 13.66 -15.62
CA ALA A 349 2.58 14.71 -16.63
C ALA A 349 3.00 16.09 -16.08
N LYS A 350 2.73 16.34 -14.79
CA LYS A 350 3.07 17.56 -14.04
C LYS A 350 2.75 18.86 -14.79
N PRO A 351 1.49 19.06 -15.24
CA PRO A 351 1.14 20.27 -15.96
C PRO A 351 1.33 21.51 -15.06
N PRO A 352 1.88 22.63 -15.56
CA PRO A 352 2.16 23.82 -14.76
C PRO A 352 0.94 24.35 -13.99
N ASP A 353 -0.24 24.29 -14.61
CA ASP A 353 -1.50 24.77 -14.04
C ASP A 353 -1.99 23.94 -12.84
N ALA A 354 -1.41 22.76 -12.60
CA ALA A 354 -1.77 21.92 -11.44
C ALA A 354 -1.44 22.61 -10.12
N ILE A 355 -0.39 23.44 -10.08
CA ILE A 355 0.01 24.19 -8.88
C ILE A 355 -1.11 25.17 -8.50
N GLU A 356 -1.53 26.02 -9.44
CA GLU A 356 -2.60 27.01 -9.21
C GLU A 356 -3.93 26.32 -8.85
N TYR A 357 -4.22 25.20 -9.51
CA TYR A 357 -5.40 24.40 -9.21
C TYR A 357 -5.41 23.86 -7.78
N ILE A 358 -4.30 23.27 -7.31
CA ILE A 358 -4.18 22.77 -5.93
C ILE A 358 -4.32 23.91 -4.94
N ILE A 359 -3.63 25.05 -5.17
CA ILE A 359 -3.69 26.20 -4.26
C ILE A 359 -5.12 26.70 -4.10
N SER A 360 -5.83 26.85 -5.22
CA SER A 360 -7.18 27.40 -5.24
C SER A 360 -8.24 26.47 -4.65
N ASN A 361 -8.02 25.14 -4.71
CA ASN A 361 -9.02 24.13 -4.36
C ASN A 361 -8.60 23.20 -3.20
N PHE A 362 -7.52 23.53 -2.48
CA PHE A 362 -6.92 22.64 -1.48
C PHE A 362 -7.92 22.08 -0.47
N SER A 363 -8.83 22.93 0.04
CA SER A 363 -9.84 22.52 1.02
C SER A 363 -10.77 21.41 0.52
N GLU A 364 -11.16 21.45 -0.76
CA GLU A 364 -11.99 20.40 -1.38
C GLU A 364 -11.17 19.15 -1.67
N LEU A 365 -9.91 19.34 -2.09
CA LEU A 365 -9.00 18.24 -2.43
C LEU A 365 -8.48 17.49 -1.20
N ALA A 366 -8.56 18.06 0.00
CA ALA A 366 -8.06 17.46 1.24
C ALA A 366 -8.66 16.07 1.55
N VAL A 367 -9.84 15.74 1.01
CA VAL A 367 -10.42 14.38 1.10
C VAL A 367 -9.60 13.30 0.37
N PHE A 368 -8.77 13.72 -0.58
CA PHE A 368 -7.79 12.92 -1.32
C PHE A 368 -6.37 13.17 -0.81
N ALA A 369 -6.21 13.34 0.51
CA ALA A 369 -4.95 13.77 1.14
C ALA A 369 -3.71 13.02 0.65
N LYS A 370 -3.79 11.70 0.43
CA LYS A 370 -2.67 10.92 -0.10
C LYS A 370 -2.27 11.39 -1.50
N GLU A 371 -3.24 11.39 -2.41
CA GLU A 371 -3.04 11.70 -3.82
C GLU A 371 -2.56 13.15 -4.00
N VAL A 372 -3.16 14.09 -3.26
CA VAL A 372 -2.75 15.49 -3.24
C VAL A 372 -1.34 15.65 -2.69
N SER A 373 -1.00 15.02 -1.56
CA SER A 373 0.34 15.13 -0.98
C SER A 373 1.42 14.58 -1.91
N LEU A 374 1.15 13.49 -2.63
CA LEU A 374 2.10 12.91 -3.58
C LEU A 374 2.27 13.78 -4.84
N LEU A 375 1.19 14.38 -5.35
CA LEU A 375 1.26 15.32 -6.47
C LEU A 375 2.00 16.60 -6.06
N MET A 376 1.68 17.17 -4.91
CA MET A 376 2.36 18.35 -4.37
C MET A 376 3.86 18.11 -4.23
N GLN A 377 4.28 16.95 -3.73
CA GLN A 377 5.71 16.63 -3.64
C GLN A 377 6.36 16.60 -5.03
N ALA A 378 5.75 15.94 -6.00
CA ALA A 378 6.31 15.80 -7.35
C ALA A 378 6.41 17.14 -8.10
N LEU A 379 5.49 18.07 -7.83
CA LEU A 379 5.51 19.44 -8.38
C LEU A 379 6.51 20.35 -7.64
N GLU A 380 6.61 20.24 -6.31
CA GLU A 380 7.57 20.99 -5.49
C GLU A 380 9.03 20.63 -5.84
N GLU A 381 9.29 19.38 -6.24
CA GLU A 381 10.60 18.94 -6.76
C GLU A 381 10.97 19.66 -8.07
N GLU A 382 9.99 20.07 -8.88
CA GLU A 382 10.22 20.81 -10.13
C GLU A 382 10.21 22.33 -9.96
N VAL A 383 9.32 22.83 -9.09
CA VAL A 383 9.15 24.26 -8.81
C VAL A 383 9.21 24.48 -7.29
N PRO A 384 10.41 24.59 -6.70
CA PRO A 384 10.57 24.75 -5.27
C PRO A 384 9.89 26.01 -4.73
N GLY A 385 9.16 25.87 -3.63
CA GLY A 385 8.44 26.91 -2.91
C GLY A 385 7.04 27.18 -3.46
N CYS A 386 6.55 26.39 -4.42
CA CYS A 386 5.27 26.65 -5.08
C CYS A 386 4.06 26.49 -4.15
N PHE A 387 4.19 25.76 -3.04
CA PHE A 387 3.13 25.55 -2.06
C PHE A 387 3.35 26.26 -0.70
N ASN A 388 4.30 27.20 -0.61
CA ASN A 388 4.62 27.89 0.64
C ASN A 388 3.43 28.60 1.29
N ASP A 389 2.50 29.09 0.49
CA ASP A 389 1.33 29.83 0.97
C ASP A 389 0.21 28.91 1.53
N LEU A 390 0.34 27.59 1.38
CA LEU A 390 -0.67 26.62 1.84
C LEU A 390 -0.52 26.19 3.31
N THR A 391 0.52 26.64 4.04
CA THR A 391 0.77 26.19 5.42
C THR A 391 -0.44 26.36 6.34
N GLU A 392 -1.13 27.50 6.30
CA GLU A 392 -2.29 27.76 7.16
C GLU A 392 -3.52 26.91 6.75
N SER A 393 -3.75 26.73 5.46
CA SER A 393 -4.82 25.88 4.92
C SER A 393 -4.62 24.41 5.32
N ILE A 394 -3.38 23.92 5.26
CA ILE A 394 -3.02 22.56 5.70
C ILE A 394 -3.23 22.41 7.21
N ILE A 395 -2.80 23.38 8.01
CA ILE A 395 -3.01 23.36 9.47
C ILE A 395 -4.50 23.33 9.82
N SER A 396 -5.32 24.17 9.18
CA SER A 396 -6.78 24.15 9.36
C SER A 396 -7.36 22.79 8.97
N ALA A 397 -6.99 22.25 7.81
CA ALA A 397 -7.44 20.94 7.36
C ALA A 397 -7.05 19.80 8.33
N VAL A 398 -5.84 19.82 8.91
CA VAL A 398 -5.39 18.84 9.92
C VAL A 398 -6.24 18.88 11.20
N LEU A 399 -6.71 20.06 11.59
CA LEU A 399 -7.46 20.30 12.83
C LEU A 399 -8.98 20.15 12.66
N GLU A 400 -9.51 20.29 11.45
CA GLU A 400 -10.94 20.30 11.15
C GLU A 400 -11.40 19.02 10.43
N PRO A 401 -12.67 18.61 10.57
CA PRO A 401 -13.23 17.55 9.73
C PRO A 401 -13.18 17.95 8.26
N PRO A 402 -12.97 17.00 7.33
CA PRO A 402 -13.00 15.56 7.56
C PRO A 402 -11.67 14.96 8.07
N ALA A 403 -10.52 15.60 7.87
CA ALA A 403 -9.23 14.96 8.17
C ALA A 403 -9.02 14.75 9.67
N SER A 404 -9.52 15.64 10.54
CA SER A 404 -9.45 15.42 11.99
C SER A 404 -10.20 14.17 12.48
N SER A 405 -11.16 13.67 11.68
CA SER A 405 -11.93 12.46 11.96
C SER A 405 -11.35 11.19 11.33
N ILE A 406 -10.38 11.32 10.41
CA ILE A 406 -9.84 10.20 9.62
C ILE A 406 -8.32 10.18 9.73
N GLN A 407 -7.78 9.27 10.56
CA GLN A 407 -6.36 9.30 10.94
C GLN A 407 -5.41 9.22 9.73
N VAL A 408 -5.73 8.43 8.71
CA VAL A 408 -4.87 8.30 7.52
C VAL A 408 -4.81 9.61 6.74
N MET A 409 -5.93 10.31 6.58
CA MET A 409 -5.96 11.61 5.91
C MET A 409 -5.11 12.62 6.65
N ARG A 410 -5.32 12.76 7.97
CA ARG A 410 -4.50 13.66 8.80
C ARG A 410 -3.01 13.33 8.72
N THR A 411 -2.66 12.05 8.72
CA THR A 411 -1.26 11.59 8.64
C THR A 411 -0.62 12.00 7.30
N TRP A 412 -1.34 11.91 6.18
CA TRP A 412 -0.85 12.37 4.87
C TRP A 412 -0.76 13.89 4.74
N LEU A 413 -1.61 14.65 5.43
CA LEU A 413 -1.50 16.10 5.48
C LEU A 413 -0.29 16.54 6.34
N LEU A 414 -0.07 15.89 7.48
CA LEU A 414 1.14 16.11 8.29
C LEU A 414 2.41 15.72 7.53
N GLU A 415 2.33 14.72 6.65
CA GLU A 415 3.44 14.26 5.84
C GLU A 415 4.01 15.38 4.94
N LEU A 416 3.19 16.34 4.48
CA LEU A 416 3.67 17.51 3.71
C LEU A 416 4.76 18.29 4.47
N PHE A 417 4.60 18.43 5.79
CA PHE A 417 5.60 19.07 6.65
C PHE A 417 6.79 18.15 6.94
N VAL A 418 6.54 16.84 7.09
CA VAL A 418 7.59 15.82 7.32
C VAL A 418 8.55 15.75 6.15
N ARG A 419 8.03 15.82 4.92
CA ARG A 419 8.84 15.83 3.69
C ARG A 419 9.47 17.18 3.40
N GLY A 420 8.90 18.25 3.96
CA GLY A 420 9.31 19.61 3.68
C GLY A 420 8.76 20.12 2.34
N THR A 421 7.74 19.46 1.80
CA THR A 421 6.97 19.92 0.64
C THR A 421 6.30 21.27 0.91
N VAL A 422 5.92 21.49 2.17
CA VAL A 422 5.44 22.79 2.65
C VAL A 422 6.22 23.17 3.91
N PRO A 423 6.70 24.43 4.04
CA PRO A 423 7.38 24.88 5.23
C PRO A 423 6.40 25.04 6.41
N ILE A 424 6.93 24.94 7.62
CA ILE A 424 6.19 25.24 8.84
C ILE A 424 7.10 25.94 9.85
N THR A 425 6.61 27.04 10.42
CA THR A 425 7.33 27.77 11.48
C THR A 425 7.01 27.21 12.87
N GLY A 426 7.82 27.55 13.87
CA GLY A 426 7.56 27.15 15.25
C GLY A 426 6.23 27.64 15.81
N ILE A 427 5.80 28.86 15.45
CA ILE A 427 4.52 29.45 15.87
C ILE A 427 3.34 28.68 15.24
N GLN A 428 3.46 28.35 13.95
CA GLN A 428 2.45 27.55 13.25
C GLN A 428 2.36 26.14 13.81
N PHE A 429 3.50 25.52 14.11
CA PHE A 429 3.56 24.18 14.69
C PHE A 429 2.85 24.09 16.05
N GLN A 430 2.89 25.13 16.89
CA GLN A 430 2.16 25.14 18.17
C GLN A 430 0.65 24.89 18.02
N LYS A 431 0.06 25.22 16.86
CA LYS A 431 -1.36 24.98 16.58
C LYS A 431 -1.70 23.48 16.50
N ILE A 432 -0.75 22.64 16.08
CA ILE A 432 -0.95 21.19 15.85
C ILE A 432 -0.17 20.30 16.84
N GLU A 433 0.60 20.90 17.75
CA GLU A 433 1.57 20.15 18.55
C GLU A 433 0.99 19.20 19.60
N ASN A 434 -0.32 19.35 19.88
CA ASN A 434 -1.08 18.60 20.89
C ASN A 434 -1.86 17.42 20.30
N LEU A 435 -1.72 17.12 19.00
CA LEU A 435 -2.32 15.93 18.41
C LEU A 435 -1.77 14.68 19.11
N SER A 436 -2.67 13.78 19.52
CA SER A 436 -2.38 12.77 20.53
C SER A 436 -2.32 11.33 20.01
N SER A 437 -2.77 11.06 18.78
CA SER A 437 -2.71 9.70 18.24
C SER A 437 -1.28 9.28 17.95
N LEU A 438 -1.01 7.96 18.00
CA LEU A 438 0.35 7.43 17.78
C LEU A 438 0.91 7.83 16.40
N LEU A 439 0.08 7.80 15.34
CA LEU A 439 0.49 8.24 14.00
C LEU A 439 0.81 9.72 13.95
N ASP A 440 -0.02 10.57 14.57
CA ASP A 440 0.22 12.00 14.60
C ASP A 440 1.57 12.27 15.29
N LYS A 441 1.78 11.68 16.47
CA LYS A 441 3.02 11.86 17.25
C LYS A 441 4.27 11.46 16.48
N ARG A 442 4.22 10.36 15.71
CA ARG A 442 5.32 9.96 14.82
C ARG A 442 5.70 11.09 13.86
N GLN A 443 4.72 11.69 13.19
CA GLN A 443 4.95 12.82 12.28
C GLN A 443 5.40 14.07 13.03
N LEU A 444 4.76 14.40 14.14
CA LEU A 444 5.09 15.56 14.94
C LEU A 444 6.53 15.52 15.45
N HIS A 445 7.10 14.36 15.79
CA HIS A 445 8.51 14.27 16.19
C HIS A 445 9.47 14.70 15.08
N ILE A 446 9.19 14.33 13.82
CA ILE A 446 10.02 14.74 12.68
C ILE A 446 9.82 16.24 12.40
N ILE A 447 8.58 16.73 12.44
CA ILE A 447 8.26 18.16 12.25
C ILE A 447 8.91 19.04 13.35
N ARG A 448 8.93 18.58 14.61
CA ARG A 448 9.64 19.25 15.71
C ARG A 448 11.13 19.45 15.42
N SER A 449 11.75 18.51 14.72
CA SER A 449 13.14 18.63 14.29
C SER A 449 13.32 19.74 13.25
N ARG A 450 12.44 19.78 12.23
CA ARG A 450 12.46 20.80 11.17
C ARG A 450 12.22 22.22 11.70
N THR A 451 11.41 22.35 12.74
CA THR A 451 11.17 23.61 13.46
C THR A 451 12.21 23.93 14.53
N ASN A 452 13.28 23.12 14.64
CA ASN A 452 14.38 23.29 15.60
C ASN A 452 13.92 23.34 17.07
N ASN A 453 12.87 22.56 17.41
CA ASN A 453 12.28 22.52 18.76
C ASN A 453 13.13 21.68 19.74
N LYS A 454 14.34 22.14 20.02
CA LYS A 454 15.30 21.51 20.95
C LYS A 454 14.76 21.38 22.37
N HIS A 455 13.95 22.34 22.81
CA HIS A 455 13.38 22.38 24.16
C HIS A 455 12.53 21.13 24.45
N PHE A 456 11.65 20.76 23.52
CA PHE A 456 10.81 19.57 23.65
C PHE A 456 11.67 18.30 23.86
N PHE A 457 12.69 18.09 23.04
CA PHE A 457 13.55 16.91 23.19
C PHE A 457 14.34 16.93 24.49
N ARG A 458 14.84 18.08 24.95
CA ARG A 458 15.53 18.20 26.24
C ARG A 458 14.65 17.84 27.43
N MET A 459 13.39 18.23 27.41
CA MET A 459 12.43 17.88 28.47
C MET A 459 12.09 16.40 28.49
N ASN A 460 12.03 15.75 27.32
CA ASN A 460 11.49 14.39 27.19
C ASN A 460 12.56 13.30 27.03
N LYS A 461 13.81 13.64 26.69
CA LYS A 461 14.86 12.65 26.38
C LYS A 461 15.19 11.70 27.54
N ALA A 462 15.02 12.15 28.79
CA ALA A 462 15.20 11.31 29.97
C ALA A 462 14.08 10.27 30.16
N ALA A 463 12.89 10.56 29.63
CA ALA A 463 11.72 9.69 29.68
C ALA A 463 11.50 8.91 28.37
N ALA A 464 12.53 8.78 27.52
CA ALA A 464 12.42 8.11 26.22
C ALA A 464 11.91 6.65 26.32
N GLY A 465 12.17 5.97 27.43
CA GLY A 465 11.65 4.61 27.67
C GLY A 465 10.15 4.54 27.97
N GLN A 466 9.51 5.68 28.24
CA GLN A 466 8.05 5.78 28.40
C GLN A 466 7.34 6.05 27.05
N ILE A 467 8.10 6.38 26.01
CA ILE A 467 7.57 6.58 24.66
C ILE A 467 7.22 5.20 24.08
N PRO A 468 6.01 5.02 23.51
CA PRO A 468 5.62 3.76 22.89
C PRO A 468 6.62 3.30 21.81
N PRO A 469 6.93 2.00 21.68
CA PRO A 469 7.92 1.50 20.73
C PRO A 469 7.74 1.98 19.28
N PHE A 470 6.48 2.12 18.83
CA PHE A 470 6.16 2.59 17.48
C PHE A 470 6.53 4.08 17.23
N GLU A 471 6.61 4.89 18.29
CA GLU A 471 6.99 6.32 18.21
C GLU A 471 8.51 6.53 18.39
N GLN A 472 9.20 5.59 19.04
CA GLN A 472 10.59 5.74 19.47
C GLN A 472 11.57 6.08 18.33
N PRO A 473 11.54 5.41 17.15
CA PRO A 473 12.46 5.73 16.07
C PRO A 473 12.30 7.18 15.56
N ALA A 474 11.05 7.65 15.45
CA ALA A 474 10.76 9.03 15.04
C ALA A 474 11.17 10.04 16.12
N PHE A 475 10.98 9.73 17.42
CA PHE A 475 11.46 10.57 18.50
C PHE A 475 13.00 10.69 18.52
N ILE A 476 13.70 9.55 18.39
CA ILE A 476 15.17 9.49 18.33
C ILE A 476 15.69 10.28 17.13
N SER A 477 15.01 10.14 15.99
CA SER A 477 15.39 10.85 14.77
C SER A 477 15.12 12.34 14.87
N GLY A 478 13.95 12.71 15.41
CA GLY A 478 13.56 14.10 15.64
C GLY A 478 14.54 14.84 16.54
N ALA A 479 15.10 14.17 17.54
CA ALA A 479 16.09 14.72 18.45
C ALA A 479 17.44 15.07 17.78
N ALA A 480 17.67 14.73 16.51
CA ALA A 480 18.88 15.10 15.77
C ALA A 480 19.08 16.61 15.61
N CYS A 481 18.05 17.43 15.88
CA CYS A 481 18.17 18.89 15.98
C CYS A 481 18.96 19.35 17.21
N LEU A 482 19.20 18.48 18.22
CA LEU A 482 20.06 18.78 19.37
C LEU A 482 21.53 19.02 18.92
N PRO A 483 22.32 19.78 19.71
CA PRO A 483 23.77 19.87 19.49
C PRO A 483 24.42 18.49 19.37
N LYS A 484 25.42 18.37 18.49
CA LYS A 484 26.07 17.08 18.16
C LYS A 484 26.51 16.29 19.38
N ASP A 485 27.30 16.91 20.25
CA ASP A 485 27.77 16.26 21.49
C ASP A 485 26.61 15.81 22.40
N GLU A 486 25.59 16.66 22.57
CA GLU A 486 24.41 16.34 23.38
C GLU A 486 23.63 15.14 22.81
N TYR A 487 23.42 15.10 21.49
CA TYR A 487 22.71 14.03 20.81
C TYR A 487 23.49 12.71 20.90
N GLU A 488 24.77 12.72 20.53
CA GLU A 488 25.60 11.51 20.52
C GLU A 488 25.74 10.88 21.91
N ASN A 489 25.93 11.69 22.94
CA ASN A 489 26.00 11.21 24.33
C ASN A 489 24.65 10.64 24.78
N TRP A 490 23.53 11.25 24.39
CA TRP A 490 22.21 10.73 24.71
C TRP A 490 21.94 9.37 24.03
N LEU A 491 22.28 9.18 22.76
CA LEU A 491 22.10 7.89 22.08
C LEU A 491 22.77 6.71 22.79
N VAL A 492 23.92 6.93 23.46
CA VAL A 492 24.59 5.90 24.25
C VAL A 492 23.71 5.45 25.42
N THR A 493 23.00 6.39 26.07
CA THR A 493 22.08 6.10 27.18
C THR A 493 20.83 5.34 26.76
N LEU A 494 20.48 5.35 25.47
CA LEU A 494 19.29 4.68 24.93
C LEU A 494 19.51 3.20 24.66
N LYS A 495 20.75 2.70 24.55
CA LYS A 495 21.03 1.28 24.26
C LYS A 495 20.25 0.27 25.12
N PRO A 496 20.10 0.43 26.45
CA PRO A 496 19.29 -0.48 27.26
C PRO A 496 17.78 -0.23 27.16
N ILE A 497 17.35 0.92 26.63
CA ILE A 497 15.95 1.35 26.56
C ILE A 497 15.33 0.97 25.21
N PHE A 498 15.97 1.42 24.13
CA PHE A 498 15.60 1.15 22.75
C PHE A 498 16.14 -0.23 22.36
N SER A 499 15.40 -1.26 22.75
CA SER A 499 15.80 -2.66 22.67
C SER A 499 14.91 -3.44 21.70
N GLY A 500 15.51 -4.34 20.95
CA GLY A 500 14.86 -5.10 19.90
C GLY A 500 15.83 -5.42 18.77
N PRO A 501 15.44 -6.28 17.81
CA PRO A 501 16.27 -6.56 16.65
C PRO A 501 16.61 -5.26 15.92
N THR A 502 17.87 -5.11 15.50
CA THR A 502 18.40 -3.97 14.73
C THR A 502 18.39 -2.61 15.44
N CYS A 503 17.83 -2.49 16.65
CA CYS A 503 17.71 -1.22 17.35
C CYS A 503 19.08 -0.56 17.62
N HIS A 504 20.09 -1.37 17.93
CA HIS A 504 21.44 -0.87 18.14
C HIS A 504 22.11 -0.40 16.83
N LEU A 505 21.81 -1.06 15.70
CA LEU A 505 22.24 -0.64 14.37
C LEU A 505 21.58 0.69 14.00
N PHE A 506 20.28 0.85 14.29
CA PHE A 506 19.57 2.11 14.08
C PHE A 506 20.20 3.26 14.87
N LEU A 507 20.55 3.07 16.16
CA LEU A 507 21.24 4.10 16.95
C LEU A 507 22.60 4.48 16.35
N LYS A 508 23.37 3.50 15.85
CA LYS A 508 24.65 3.73 15.18
C LYS A 508 24.47 4.48 13.86
N TRP A 509 23.46 4.11 13.08
CA TRP A 509 23.11 4.76 11.83
C TRP A 509 22.63 6.20 12.04
N ALA A 510 21.74 6.43 13.00
CA ALA A 510 21.24 7.75 13.37
C ALA A 510 22.38 8.67 13.86
N LYS A 511 23.33 8.12 14.64
CA LYS A 511 24.55 8.83 15.03
C LYS A 511 25.36 9.28 13.81
N SER A 512 25.60 8.36 12.87
CA SER A 512 26.45 8.61 11.69
C SER A 512 25.79 9.57 10.69
N ASN A 513 24.46 9.59 10.65
CA ASN A 513 23.66 10.38 9.72
C ASN A 513 23.03 11.63 10.33
N LYS A 514 23.38 12.02 11.56
CA LYS A 514 22.71 13.09 12.34
C LYS A 514 22.30 14.31 11.49
N ASP A 515 23.22 14.86 10.70
CA ASP A 515 22.99 16.11 9.98
C ASP A 515 22.10 15.95 8.72
N LYS A 516 21.97 14.72 8.21
CA LYS A 516 21.10 14.37 7.07
C LYS A 516 19.90 13.52 7.47
N LEU A 517 19.74 13.22 8.76
CA LEU A 517 18.79 12.21 9.25
C LEU A 517 17.35 12.56 8.89
N ILE A 518 16.93 13.79 9.18
CA ILE A 518 15.57 14.28 8.88
C ILE A 518 15.30 14.31 7.38
N VAL A 519 16.30 14.67 6.57
CA VAL A 519 16.18 14.66 5.12
C VAL A 519 15.99 13.21 4.64
N LYS A 520 16.85 12.27 5.06
CA LYS A 520 16.73 10.86 4.68
C LYS A 520 15.36 10.24 5.02
N LEU A 521 14.83 10.57 6.20
CA LEU A 521 13.54 10.05 6.69
C LEU A 521 12.31 10.71 6.07
N GLY A 522 12.46 11.93 5.54
CA GLY A 522 11.38 12.69 4.92
C GLY A 522 11.33 12.59 3.40
N VAL A 523 12.19 11.79 2.76
CA VAL A 523 12.21 11.67 1.29
C VAL A 523 11.45 10.41 0.88
N SER A 524 10.59 10.52 -0.14
CA SER A 524 9.81 9.40 -0.69
C SER A 524 10.73 8.29 -1.17
N VAL A 525 10.27 7.03 -1.06
CA VAL A 525 10.96 5.85 -1.58
C VAL A 525 11.38 6.03 -3.05
N GLU A 526 10.56 6.72 -3.85
CA GLU A 526 10.80 7.01 -5.27
C GLU A 526 11.93 8.02 -5.54
N SER A 527 12.23 8.94 -4.62
CA SER A 527 13.27 9.98 -4.80
C SER A 527 14.65 9.57 -4.27
N HIS A 528 14.83 8.30 -3.93
CA HIS A 528 16.12 7.73 -3.49
C HIS A 528 16.77 6.80 -4.53
N VAL A 529 16.34 6.87 -5.79
CA VAL A 529 17.05 6.24 -6.91
C VAL A 529 18.18 7.18 -7.34
N GLU A 530 19.33 7.08 -6.66
CA GLU A 530 20.62 7.59 -7.15
C GLU A 530 21.49 6.42 -7.63
#